data_AF-A0A7K3YY99-F1
#
_entry.id   AF-A0A7K3YY99-F1
#
_cell.length_a   1.000
_cell.length_b   1.000
_cell.length_c   1.000
_cell.angle_alpha   90.00
_cell.angle_beta   90.00
_cell.angle_gamma   90.00
#
_symmetry.space_group_name_H-M   'P 1'
#
loop_
_entity.id
_entity.type
_entity.pdbx_description
1 polymer ?
#
loop_
_entity_poly.entity_id
_entity_poly.type
_entity_poly.pdbx_seq_one_letter_code
_entity_poly.pdbx_strand_id
1 'polypeptide(L)'
;MQIRLRPGMTLRQGTFSAVIAPERIIAAALNENPGLERFLFLFICGNYSRLVSHIGRKAGNFEVRRPFTADQLLTVIREAGHTIIFIEHDPTLFETAERLLGPVGSALKEAGREALVILYSPTMDRPFAALSRHADRLIEIVPAGEPIRQERPQAGRPGTRGSGIPPAQRTLEV
;
A
#
# COMPACT_ATOMS: atom_id res chain seq x y z
N MET A 1 15.24 3.18 -11.96
CA MET A 1 15.61 3.66 -10.60
C MET A 1 15.14 2.66 -9.53
N GLN A 2 15.82 2.56 -8.37
CA GLN A 2 15.33 1.80 -7.21
C GLN A 2 15.59 2.52 -5.88
N ILE A 3 14.64 2.41 -4.94
CA ILE A 3 14.77 2.91 -3.56
C ILE A 3 14.90 1.70 -2.63
N ARG A 4 15.89 1.73 -1.74
CA ARG A 4 16.05 0.69 -0.72
C ARG A 4 15.31 1.12 0.54
N LEU A 5 14.32 0.33 0.96
CA LEU A 5 13.60 0.56 2.22
C LEU A 5 14.37 -0.04 3.40
N ARG A 6 14.89 -1.25 3.22
CA ARG A 6 15.70 -2.03 4.18
C ARG A 6 16.65 -2.96 3.41
N PRO A 7 17.69 -3.54 4.03
CA PRO A 7 18.48 -4.59 3.39
C PRO A 7 17.58 -5.69 2.80
N GLY A 8 17.75 -5.99 1.52
CA GLY A 8 16.93 -6.98 0.79
C GLY A 8 15.58 -6.48 0.26
N MET A 9 15.13 -5.29 0.64
CA MET A 9 13.85 -4.71 0.20
C MET A 9 14.07 -3.48 -0.67
N THR A 10 13.86 -3.64 -1.98
CA THR A 10 13.92 -2.53 -2.93
C THR A 10 12.59 -2.32 -3.65
N LEU A 11 12.26 -1.04 -3.80
CA LEU A 11 11.19 -0.51 -4.62
C LEU A 11 11.79 -0.13 -5.97
N ARG A 12 11.13 -0.47 -7.08
CA ARG A 12 11.67 -0.27 -8.44
C ARG A 12 10.75 0.62 -9.26
N GLN A 13 11.34 1.45 -10.11
CA GLN A 13 10.60 2.15 -11.15
C GLN A 13 9.84 1.16 -12.05
N GLY A 14 8.68 1.57 -12.55
CA GLY A 14 7.79 0.68 -13.28
C GLY A 14 6.95 -0.20 -12.34
N THR A 15 6.79 0.22 -11.07
CA THR A 15 5.91 -0.48 -10.13
C THR A 15 5.08 0.49 -9.29
N PHE A 16 3.88 0.05 -8.94
CA PHE A 16 3.08 0.62 -7.86
C PHE A 16 3.19 -0.27 -6.62
N SER A 17 3.80 0.25 -5.56
CA SER A 17 3.95 -0.45 -4.28
C SER A 17 3.14 0.23 -3.16
N ALA A 18 2.35 -0.56 -2.45
CA ALA A 18 1.72 -0.15 -1.20
C ALA A 18 2.62 -0.55 -0.03
N VAL A 19 2.90 0.38 0.89
CA VAL A 19 3.85 0.19 1.98
C VAL A 19 3.20 0.58 3.31
N ILE A 20 3.20 -0.37 4.24
CA ILE A 20 2.83 -0.16 5.64
C ILE A 20 4.11 -0.24 6.46
N ALA A 21 4.49 0.85 7.13
CA ALA A 21 5.72 0.87 7.91
C ALA A 21 5.70 1.97 8.98
N PRO A 22 6.49 1.84 10.06
CA PRO A 22 6.70 2.93 10.99
C PRO A 22 7.34 4.15 10.31
N GLU A 23 6.86 5.34 10.67
CA GLU A 23 7.29 6.63 10.09
C GLU A 23 8.81 6.79 10.07
N ARG A 24 9.49 6.42 11.16
CA ARG A 24 10.95 6.48 11.28
C ARG A 24 11.70 5.70 10.20
N ILE A 25 11.17 4.56 9.78
CA ILE A 25 11.82 3.69 8.79
C ILE A 25 11.72 4.31 7.40
N ILE A 26 10.56 4.88 7.08
CA ILE A 26 10.33 5.53 5.79
C ILE A 26 11.08 6.86 5.71
N ALA A 27 11.07 7.65 6.77
CA ALA A 27 11.86 8.88 6.82
C ALA A 27 13.36 8.59 6.66
N ALA A 28 13.89 7.59 7.37
CA ALA A 28 15.28 7.16 7.20
C ALA A 28 15.56 6.69 5.77
N ALA A 29 14.71 5.83 5.21
CA ALA A 29 14.86 5.38 3.82
C ALA A 29 14.85 6.55 2.82
N LEU A 30 13.95 7.53 2.97
CA LEU A 30 13.94 8.68 2.06
C LEU A 30 15.18 9.58 2.21
N ASN A 31 15.72 9.72 3.42
CA ASN A 31 16.88 10.59 3.65
C ASN A 31 18.23 9.93 3.32
N GLU A 32 18.34 8.61 3.46
CA GLU A 32 19.59 7.86 3.26
C GLU A 32 19.85 7.46 1.79
N ASN A 33 18.94 7.79 0.87
CA ASN A 33 19.09 7.49 -0.56
C ASN A 33 19.51 8.76 -1.33
N PRO A 34 20.83 9.10 -1.39
CA PRO A 34 21.33 10.29 -2.10
C PRO A 34 21.03 10.28 -3.60
N GLY A 35 20.71 9.11 -4.17
CA GLY A 35 20.29 9.00 -5.57
C GLY A 35 18.95 9.69 -5.86
N LEU A 36 18.12 9.97 -4.86
CA LEU A 36 16.81 10.62 -5.04
C LEU A 36 16.92 12.03 -5.61
N GLU A 37 17.97 12.77 -5.27
CA GLU A 37 18.17 14.16 -5.72
C GLU A 37 18.30 14.28 -7.25
N ARG A 38 18.65 13.18 -7.93
CA ARG A 38 18.83 13.12 -9.39
C ARG A 38 17.52 12.94 -10.16
N PHE A 39 16.40 12.73 -9.46
CA PHE A 39 15.11 12.41 -10.08
C PHE A 39 14.05 13.45 -9.70
N LEU A 40 13.06 13.60 -10.58
CA LEU A 40 11.87 14.37 -10.27
C LEU A 40 11.07 13.60 -9.22
N PHE A 41 10.94 14.18 -8.03
CA PHE A 41 10.28 13.59 -6.89
C PHE A 41 9.01 14.39 -6.57
N LEU A 42 7.86 13.72 -6.64
CA LEU A 42 6.58 14.27 -6.20
C LEU A 42 6.19 13.65 -4.88
N PHE A 43 6.04 14.49 -3.86
CA PHE A 43 5.48 14.13 -2.57
C PHE A 43 4.03 14.62 -2.48
N ILE A 44 3.09 13.70 -2.42
CA ILE A 44 1.66 13.96 -2.25
C ILE A 44 1.30 13.63 -0.81
N CYS A 45 0.68 14.57 -0.11
CA CYS A 45 0.15 14.32 1.22
C CYS A 45 -1.19 15.03 1.43
N GLY A 46 -2.03 14.43 2.27
CA GLY A 46 -3.29 15.05 2.69
C GLY A 46 -3.10 16.17 3.71
N ASN A 47 -4.13 16.38 4.53
CA ASN A 47 -4.21 17.53 5.43
C ASN A 47 -3.14 17.50 6.52
N TYR A 48 -2.79 16.30 6.99
CA TYR A 48 -1.88 16.07 8.10
C TYR A 48 -0.73 15.17 7.70
N SER A 49 0.27 15.75 7.03
CA SER A 49 1.50 15.02 6.73
C SER A 49 2.38 14.89 7.96
N ARG A 50 2.79 13.66 8.25
CA ARG A 50 3.74 13.31 9.31
C ARG A 50 5.16 13.23 8.79
N LEU A 51 5.34 13.00 7.49
CA LEU A 51 6.65 12.79 6.89
C LEU A 51 7.26 14.05 6.27
N VAL A 52 6.46 15.01 5.79
CA VAL A 52 6.95 16.16 5.01
C VAL A 52 7.91 17.09 5.77
N SER A 53 7.85 17.07 7.10
CA SER A 53 8.78 17.79 8.00
C SER A 53 10.08 17.03 8.25
N HIS A 54 10.08 15.71 8.06
CA HIS A 54 11.21 14.82 8.32
C HIS A 54 12.02 14.49 7.07
N ILE A 55 11.50 14.79 5.87
CA ILE A 55 12.20 14.57 4.60
C ILE A 55 13.10 15.77 4.30
N GLY A 56 14.40 15.51 4.14
CA GLY A 56 15.39 16.51 3.76
C GLY A 56 15.15 17.01 2.33
N ARG A 57 14.63 18.24 2.18
CA ARG A 57 14.33 18.88 0.87
C ARG A 57 15.59 19.44 0.19
N LYS A 58 16.67 18.66 0.17
CA LYS A 58 18.00 19.17 -0.22
C LYS A 58 18.15 19.44 -1.72
N ALA A 59 17.18 19.05 -2.57
CA ALA A 59 17.24 19.22 -4.02
C ALA A 59 16.05 20.01 -4.57
N GLY A 60 16.31 20.82 -5.60
CA GLY A 60 15.28 21.57 -6.36
C GLY A 60 14.32 20.70 -7.17
N ASN A 61 14.52 19.38 -7.18
CA ASN A 61 13.69 18.40 -7.90
C ASN A 61 12.56 17.80 -7.03
N PHE A 62 12.34 18.36 -5.83
CA PHE A 62 11.34 17.90 -4.87
C PHE A 62 10.11 18.80 -4.87
N GLU A 63 9.01 18.31 -5.42
CA GLU A 63 7.72 18.98 -5.46
C GLU A 63 6.78 18.41 -4.40
N VAL A 64 6.02 19.27 -3.71
CA VAL A 64 5.00 18.87 -2.74
C VAL A 64 3.64 19.31 -3.24
N ARG A 65 2.69 18.37 -3.34
CA ARG A 65 1.28 18.67 -3.65
C ARG A 65 0.36 18.20 -2.52
N ARG A 66 -0.61 19.05 -2.17
CA ARG A 66 -1.57 18.80 -1.08
C ARG A 66 -3.00 18.82 -1.58
N PRO A 67 -3.52 17.68 -2.08
CA PRO A 67 -4.94 17.57 -2.40
C PRO A 67 -5.77 17.52 -1.11
N PHE A 68 -6.85 18.30 -1.08
CA PHE A 68 -7.83 18.35 0.00
C PHE A 68 -9.04 17.45 -0.26
N THR A 69 -9.16 16.90 -1.47
CA THR A 69 -10.24 15.97 -1.87
C THR A 69 -9.69 14.80 -2.70
N ALA A 70 -10.42 13.68 -2.73
CA ALA A 70 -10.07 12.55 -3.58
C ALA A 70 -10.09 12.90 -5.09
N ASP A 71 -10.96 13.82 -5.52
CA ASP A 71 -10.95 14.33 -6.90
C ASP A 71 -9.65 15.07 -7.23
N GLN A 72 -9.17 15.95 -6.32
CA GLN A 72 -7.89 16.64 -6.49
C GLN A 72 -6.72 15.65 -6.49
N LEU A 73 -6.75 14.64 -5.61
CA LEU A 73 -5.74 13.58 -5.58
C LEU A 73 -5.68 12.85 -6.93
N LEU A 74 -6.83 12.49 -7.49
CA LEU A 74 -6.92 11.83 -8.78
C LEU A 74 -6.33 12.69 -9.91
N THR A 75 -6.65 13.99 -9.95
CA THR A 75 -6.08 14.93 -10.92
C THR A 75 -4.57 15.02 -10.78
N VAL A 76 -4.06 15.18 -9.55
CA VAL A 76 -2.62 15.26 -9.29
C VAL A 76 -1.89 14.00 -9.78
N ILE A 77 -2.44 12.80 -9.54
CA ILE A 77 -1.83 11.54 -9.99
C ILE A 77 -1.81 11.46 -11.52
N ARG A 78 -2.90 11.85 -12.18
CA ARG A 78 -3.02 11.79 -13.65
C ARG A 78 -2.10 12.76 -14.38
N GLU A 79 -1.79 13.89 -13.76
CA GLU A 79 -0.93 14.93 -14.32
C GLU A 79 0.53 14.80 -13.88
N ALA A 80 0.86 13.80 -13.06
CA ALA A 80 2.21 13.62 -12.56
C ALA A 80 3.15 13.13 -13.67
N GLY A 81 4.17 13.94 -13.98
CA GLY A 81 5.27 13.60 -14.90
C GLY A 81 6.57 13.21 -14.18
N HIS A 82 6.48 12.87 -12.89
CA HIS A 82 7.63 12.65 -12.02
C HIS A 82 8.13 11.21 -12.07
N THR A 83 9.44 11.01 -11.91
CA THR A 83 10.04 9.67 -11.89
C THR A 83 9.67 8.90 -10.62
N ILE A 84 9.45 9.63 -9.52
CA ILE A 84 9.08 9.07 -8.22
C ILE A 84 7.85 9.81 -7.73
N ILE A 85 6.80 9.08 -7.40
CA ILE A 85 5.57 9.61 -6.82
C ILE A 85 5.39 8.92 -5.47
N PHE A 86 5.56 9.68 -4.41
CA PHE A 86 5.35 9.23 -3.04
C PHE A 86 4.05 9.82 -2.52
N ILE A 87 3.12 8.98 -2.09
CA ILE A 87 1.82 9.37 -1.57
C ILE A 87 1.74 8.95 -0.12
N GLU A 88 1.65 9.92 0.78
CA GLU A 88 1.23 9.69 2.16
C GLU A 88 -0.30 9.56 2.18
N HIS A 89 -0.78 8.37 2.54
CA HIS A 89 -2.20 8.04 2.60
C HIS A 89 -2.92 8.88 3.66
N ASP A 90 -4.02 9.50 3.24
CA ASP A 90 -4.95 10.21 4.12
C ASP A 90 -6.36 9.64 3.91
N PRO A 91 -6.90 8.85 4.86
CA PRO A 91 -8.21 8.25 4.72
C PRO A 91 -9.34 9.29 4.67
N THR A 92 -9.13 10.49 5.23
CA THR A 92 -10.16 11.55 5.30
C THR A 92 -10.57 12.03 3.90
N LEU A 93 -9.71 11.87 2.90
CA LEU A 93 -10.00 12.21 1.50
C LEU A 93 -11.14 11.36 0.91
N PHE A 94 -11.42 10.19 1.48
CA PHE A 94 -12.36 9.21 0.93
C PHE A 94 -13.67 9.07 1.71
N GLU A 95 -13.83 9.73 2.85
CA GLU A 95 -15.02 9.60 3.72
C GLU A 95 -16.34 9.85 2.99
N THR A 96 -16.36 10.81 2.07
CA THR A 96 -17.53 11.16 1.23
C THR A 96 -17.32 10.84 -0.26
N ALA A 97 -16.24 10.14 -0.58
CA ALA A 97 -15.77 9.91 -1.94
C ALA A 97 -15.31 8.46 -2.18
N GLU A 98 -15.89 7.48 -1.48
CA GLU A 98 -15.55 6.05 -1.64
C GLU A 98 -15.62 5.57 -3.09
N ARG A 99 -16.52 6.15 -3.90
CA ARG A 99 -16.64 5.88 -5.35
C ARG A 99 -15.34 6.13 -6.13
N LEU A 100 -14.43 6.97 -5.60
CA LEU A 100 -13.16 7.30 -6.22
C LEU A 100 -12.01 6.35 -5.85
N LEU A 101 -12.21 5.42 -4.91
CA LEU A 101 -11.17 4.43 -4.55
C LEU A 101 -10.71 3.61 -5.75
N GLY A 102 -11.65 3.12 -6.57
CA GLY A 102 -11.33 2.40 -7.82
C GLY A 102 -10.57 3.27 -8.83
N PRO A 103 -11.12 4.43 -9.23
CA PRO A 103 -10.43 5.38 -10.11
C PRO A 103 -9.02 5.80 -9.64
N VAL A 104 -8.84 6.08 -8.34
CA VAL A 104 -7.54 6.42 -7.76
C VAL A 104 -6.60 5.22 -7.80
N GLY A 105 -7.07 4.03 -7.40
CA GLY A 105 -6.27 2.80 -7.47
C GLY A 105 -5.79 2.49 -8.89
N SER A 106 -6.67 2.63 -9.88
CA SER A 106 -6.31 2.51 -11.30
C SER A 106 -5.33 3.57 -11.75
N ALA A 107 -5.49 4.83 -11.34
CA ALA A 107 -4.56 5.90 -11.69
C ALA A 107 -3.16 5.67 -11.10
N LEU A 108 -3.07 5.20 -9.85
CA LEU A 108 -1.81 4.82 -9.22
C LEU A 108 -1.13 3.68 -9.98
N LYS A 109 -1.90 2.68 -10.41
CA LYS A 109 -1.40 1.57 -11.21
C LYS A 109 -0.86 2.01 -12.57
N GLU A 110 -1.59 2.87 -13.28
CA GLU A 110 -1.15 3.39 -14.57
C GLU A 110 0.11 4.26 -14.41
N ALA A 111 0.14 5.18 -13.45
CA ALA A 111 1.34 5.98 -13.15
C ALA A 111 2.54 5.10 -12.80
N GLY A 112 2.30 3.98 -12.10
CA GLY A 112 3.30 2.98 -11.76
C GLY A 112 3.96 2.32 -12.97
N ARG A 113 3.43 2.39 -14.19
CA ARG A 113 4.08 1.80 -15.37
C ARG A 113 5.35 2.54 -15.78
N GLU A 114 5.42 3.84 -15.52
CA GLU A 114 6.52 4.71 -15.94
C GLU A 114 7.31 5.25 -14.74
N ALA A 115 6.62 5.49 -13.62
CA ALA A 115 7.19 5.99 -12.38
C ALA A 115 7.45 4.87 -11.35
N LEU A 116 8.17 5.22 -10.28
CA LEU A 116 8.09 4.50 -9.03
C LEU A 116 6.98 5.12 -8.18
N VAL A 117 5.86 4.41 -8.01
CA VAL A 117 4.74 4.87 -7.19
C VAL A 117 4.75 4.17 -5.84
N ILE A 118 4.71 4.95 -4.76
CA ILE A 118 4.72 4.47 -3.38
C ILE A 118 3.50 5.04 -2.67
N LEU A 119 2.53 4.18 -2.34
CA LEU A 119 1.46 4.53 -1.42
C LEU A 119 1.86 4.10 -0.02
N TYR A 120 2.05 5.05 0.89
CA TYR A 120 2.53 4.82 2.24
C TYR A 120 1.43 5.09 3.28
N SER A 121 1.33 4.22 4.28
CA SER A 121 0.58 4.47 5.50
C SER A 121 1.30 3.88 6.71
N PRO A 122 1.23 4.48 7.92
CA PRO A 122 1.71 3.83 9.13
C PRO A 122 0.84 2.63 9.55
N THR A 123 -0.44 2.59 9.13
CA THR A 123 -1.42 1.59 9.54
C THR A 123 -2.34 1.19 8.38
N MET A 124 -2.88 -0.03 8.41
CA MET A 124 -3.91 -0.45 7.45
C MET A 124 -5.29 0.08 7.84
N ASP A 125 -5.95 0.77 6.92
CA ASP A 125 -7.36 1.15 7.01
C ASP A 125 -8.14 0.70 5.76
N ARG A 126 -9.47 0.90 5.75
CA ARG A 126 -10.34 0.43 4.66
C ARG A 126 -10.01 1.10 3.32
N PRO A 127 -9.88 2.44 3.22
CA PRO A 127 -9.43 3.10 1.99
C PRO A 127 -8.07 2.59 1.48
N PHE A 128 -7.05 2.49 2.34
CA PHE A 128 -5.74 1.99 1.97
C PHE A 128 -5.82 0.55 1.46
N ALA A 129 -6.56 -0.32 2.14
CA ALA A 129 -6.76 -1.71 1.72
C ALA A 129 -7.47 -1.82 0.36
N ALA A 130 -8.37 -0.88 0.03
CA ALA A 130 -8.98 -0.82 -1.29
C ALA A 130 -7.97 -0.42 -2.37
N LEU A 131 -7.15 0.61 -2.10
CA LEU A 131 -6.11 1.08 -3.03
C LEU A 131 -5.00 0.05 -3.23
N SER A 132 -4.59 -0.63 -2.17
CA SER A 132 -3.49 -1.61 -2.20
C SER A 132 -3.81 -2.84 -3.07
N ARG A 133 -5.08 -3.13 -3.34
CA ARG A 133 -5.47 -4.20 -4.27
C ARG A 133 -5.01 -3.96 -5.71
N HIS A 134 -4.75 -2.70 -6.06
CA HIS A 134 -4.22 -2.33 -7.37
C HIS A 134 -2.67 -2.38 -7.41
N ALA A 135 -2.01 -2.50 -6.25
CA ALA A 135 -0.55 -2.48 -6.17
C ALA A 135 0.05 -3.77 -6.74
N ASP A 136 1.22 -3.64 -7.39
CA ASP A 136 2.07 -4.77 -7.75
C ASP A 136 2.55 -5.52 -6.51
N ARG A 137 2.78 -4.78 -5.43
CA ARG A 137 3.37 -5.29 -4.20
C ARG A 137 2.76 -4.58 -3.00
N LEU A 138 2.35 -5.36 -2.00
CA LEU A 138 2.09 -4.88 -0.65
C LEU A 138 3.28 -5.25 0.23
N ILE A 139 3.84 -4.27 0.91
CA ILE A 139 4.99 -4.42 1.78
C ILE A 139 4.58 -3.96 3.18
N GLU A 140 4.59 -4.87 4.14
CA GLU A 140 4.34 -4.56 5.53
C GLU A 140 5.63 -4.73 6.35
N ILE A 141 6.03 -3.67 7.05
CA ILE A 141 7.20 -3.63 7.90
C ILE A 141 6.70 -3.50 9.34
N VAL A 142 6.55 -4.63 10.02
CA VAL A 142 6.16 -4.66 11.43
C VAL A 142 7.41 -4.42 12.31
N PRO A 143 7.32 -3.58 13.37
CA PRO A 143 8.36 -3.55 14.40
C PRO A 143 8.53 -4.94 15.02
N ALA A 144 9.77 -5.36 15.28
CA ALA A 144 10.02 -6.62 15.99
C ALA A 144 9.37 -6.54 17.38
N GLY A 145 8.27 -7.27 17.60
CA GLY A 145 7.53 -7.28 18.86
C GLY A 145 6.00 -7.39 18.74
N GLU A 146 5.41 -7.12 17.57
CA GLU A 146 3.96 -7.29 17.37
C GLU A 146 3.63 -8.66 16.74
N PRO A 147 2.63 -9.39 17.26
CA PRO A 147 2.25 -10.68 16.71
C PRO A 147 1.67 -10.49 15.30
N ILE A 148 2.28 -11.15 14.32
CA ILE A 148 1.74 -11.28 12.96
C ILE A 148 0.32 -11.83 13.09
N ARG A 149 -0.69 -11.06 12.67
CA ARG A 149 -2.06 -11.54 12.55
C ARG A 149 -2.07 -12.60 11.45
N GLN A 150 -1.89 -13.86 11.83
CA GLN A 150 -2.07 -14.99 10.92
C GLN A 150 -3.54 -14.95 10.47
N GLU A 151 -3.76 -14.62 9.20
CA GLU A 151 -5.01 -14.92 8.52
C GLU A 151 -5.24 -16.42 8.66
N ARG A 152 -6.21 -16.82 9.49
CA ARG A 152 -6.67 -18.20 9.55
C ARG A 152 -7.17 -18.55 8.15
N PRO A 153 -6.63 -19.57 7.48
CA PRO A 153 -7.24 -20.09 6.27
C PRO A 153 -8.67 -20.46 6.63
N GLN A 154 -9.65 -19.87 5.95
CA GLN A 154 -11.04 -20.31 6.05
C GLN A 154 -11.07 -21.78 5.62
N ALA A 155 -11.20 -22.67 6.61
CA ALA A 155 -11.43 -24.07 6.37
C ALA A 155 -12.70 -24.18 5.52
N GLY A 156 -12.52 -24.65 4.29
CA GLY A 156 -13.60 -24.90 3.35
C GLY A 156 -14.65 -25.80 4.00
N ARG A 157 -15.91 -25.37 3.95
CA ARG A 157 -17.07 -26.20 4.26
C ARG A 157 -17.05 -27.43 3.34
N PRO A 158 -16.95 -28.67 3.85
CA PRO A 158 -17.12 -29.85 3.01
C PRO A 158 -18.60 -29.98 2.63
N GLY A 159 -18.83 -30.18 1.33
CA GLY A 159 -20.16 -30.25 0.74
C GLY A 159 -20.99 -31.44 1.25
N THR A 160 -22.26 -31.16 1.48
CA THR A 160 -23.29 -32.17 1.71
C THR A 160 -23.59 -32.87 0.37
N ARG A 161 -23.09 -34.09 0.18
CA ARG A 161 -23.59 -35.05 -0.82
C ARG A 161 -24.00 -36.33 -0.10
N GLY A 162 -25.21 -36.78 -0.41
CA GLY A 162 -25.90 -37.86 0.28
C GLY A 162 -25.52 -39.28 -0.12
N SER A 163 -26.40 -40.18 0.32
CA SER A 163 -26.58 -41.59 0.00
C SER A 163 -25.57 -42.62 0.55
N GLY A 164 -26.12 -43.53 1.37
CA GLY A 164 -25.91 -44.97 1.14
C GLY A 164 -25.20 -45.77 2.22
N ILE A 165 -26.00 -46.58 2.93
CA ILE A 165 -25.68 -47.88 3.55
C ILE A 165 -24.87 -47.87 4.87
N PRO A 166 -25.45 -48.33 6.00
CA PRO A 166 -24.68 -48.97 7.07
C PRO A 166 -24.61 -50.50 6.84
N PRO A 167 -23.43 -51.12 6.98
CA PRO A 167 -23.31 -52.56 6.97
C PRO A 167 -23.84 -53.17 8.27
N ALA A 168 -24.43 -54.36 8.14
CA ALA A 168 -24.85 -55.21 9.23
C ALA A 168 -23.66 -55.63 10.10
N GLN A 169 -23.84 -55.69 11.42
CA GLN A 169 -23.35 -56.82 12.21
C GLN A 169 -24.12 -56.99 13.52
N ARG A 170 -24.21 -58.27 13.87
CA ARG A 170 -25.13 -58.96 14.79
C ARG A 170 -24.46 -59.14 16.16
N THR A 171 -25.31 -59.22 17.17
CA THR A 171 -25.17 -60.01 18.41
C THR A 171 -24.20 -59.53 19.49
N LEU A 172 -24.77 -59.24 20.66
CA LEU A 172 -24.24 -59.69 21.95
C LEU A 172 -25.42 -60.15 22.81
N GLU A 173 -25.26 -61.36 23.34
CA GLU A 173 -26.16 -62.15 24.18
C GLU A 173 -26.33 -61.51 25.57
N VAL A 174 -27.54 -61.55 26.13
CA VAL A 174 -27.91 -62.29 27.38
C VAL A 174 -29.42 -62.57 27.30
#